data_AF-A0A845RX74-F1
#
_entry.id   AF-A0A845RX74-F1
#
_cell.length_a   1.000
_cell.length_b   1.000
_cell.length_c   1.000
_cell.angle_alpha   90.00
_cell.angle_beta   90.00
_cell.angle_gamma   90.00
#
_symmetry.space_group_name_H-M   'P 1'
#
loop_
_entity.id
_entity.type
_entity.pdbx_description
1 polymer ?
#
loop_
_entity_poly.entity_id
_entity_poly.type
_entity_poly.pdbx_seq_one_letter_code
_entity_poly.pdbx_strand_id
1 'polypeptide(L)' 'MELVTLKTGNTSWWKNIKYRREAALSIKEFRNSGFKVKKIKTYRLDGPNTLIYSDYLLSKDEQLF' A
#
# COMPACT_ATOMS: atom_id res chain seq x y z
N MET A 1 2.69 15.69 3.29
CA MET A 1 2.96 14.35 2.71
C MET A 1 2.89 13.32 3.83
N GLU A 2 2.33 12.15 3.56
CA GLU A 2 2.11 11.11 4.57
C GLU A 2 2.65 9.76 4.07
N LEU A 3 3.23 8.96 4.95
CA LEU A 3 3.73 7.62 4.64
C LEU A 3 2.76 6.57 5.19
N VAL A 4 2.27 5.70 4.32
CA VAL A 4 1.35 4.60 4.69
C VAL A 4 1.95 3.26 4.28
N THR A 5 1.91 2.30 5.20
CA THR A 5 2.33 0.91 4.94
C THR A 5 1.10 0.02 4.75
N LEU A 6 1.05 -0.71 3.64
CA LEU A 6 -0.01 -1.68 3.35
C LEU A 6 0.54 -3.10 3.31
N LYS A 7 -0.28 -4.06 3.77
CA LYS A 7 -0.06 -5.48 3.48
C LYS A 7 -0.42 -5.71 2.01
N THR A 8 0.58 -6.04 1.20
CA THR A 8 0.45 -6.14 -0.26
C THR A 8 0.59 -7.56 -0.79
N GLY A 9 0.94 -8.52 0.07
CA GLY A 9 1.08 -9.89 -0.35
C GLY A 9 1.40 -10.85 0.79
N ASN A 10 1.51 -12.12 0.43
CA ASN A 10 1.94 -13.19 1.32
C ASN A 10 2.60 -14.31 0.50
N THR A 11 3.41 -15.17 1.11
CA THR A 11 3.98 -16.33 0.42
C THR A 11 2.96 -17.44 0.13
N SER A 12 1.89 -17.54 0.93
CA SER A 12 0.76 -18.43 0.66
C SER A 12 -0.12 -17.87 -0.46
N TRP A 13 -0.40 -18.67 -1.48
CA TRP A 13 -1.09 -18.23 -2.71
C TRP A 13 -2.44 -17.53 -2.45
N TRP A 14 -3.33 -18.16 -1.68
CA TRP A 14 -4.66 -17.59 -1.41
C TRP A 14 -4.56 -16.29 -0.59
N LYS A 15 -3.65 -16.24 0.39
CA LYS A 15 -3.38 -15.03 1.18
C LYS A 15 -2.78 -13.94 0.30
N ASN A 16 -1.91 -14.28 -0.64
CA ASN A 16 -1.32 -13.33 -1.57
C ASN A 16 -2.40 -12.64 -2.42
N ILE A 17 -3.35 -13.42 -2.96
CA ILE A 17 -4.48 -12.88 -3.70
C ILE A 17 -5.33 -11.96 -2.82
N LYS A 18 -5.66 -12.39 -1.59
CA LYS A 18 -6.40 -11.59 -0.61
C LYS A 18 -5.73 -10.24 -0.36
N TYR A 19 -4.46 -10.22 0.05
CA TYR A 19 -3.77 -8.98 0.41
C TYR A 19 -3.51 -8.07 -0.79
N ARG A 20 -3.30 -8.62 -1.99
CA ARG A 20 -3.22 -7.80 -3.21
C ARG A 20 -4.54 -7.08 -3.51
N ARG A 21 -5.67 -7.75 -3.31
CA ARG A 21 -7.01 -7.15 -3.48
C ARG A 21 -7.27 -6.08 -2.45
N GLU A 22 -7.00 -6.35 -1.18
CA GLU A 22 -7.14 -5.38 -0.08
C GLU A 22 -6.28 -4.14 -0.32
N ALA A 23 -5.01 -4.31 -0.66
CA ALA A 23 -4.13 -3.17 -0.98
C ALA A 23 -4.62 -2.35 -2.17
N ALA A 24 -5.13 -3.00 -3.23
CA ALA A 24 -5.67 -2.30 -4.38
C ALA A 24 -6.91 -1.46 -4.03
N LEU A 25 -7.77 -1.96 -3.14
CA LEU A 25 -8.92 -1.22 -2.62
C LEU A 25 -8.48 0.02 -1.83
N SER A 26 -7.54 -0.12 -0.89
CA SER A 26 -7.03 1.03 -0.12
C SER A 26 -6.37 2.08 -1.03
N ILE A 27 -5.59 1.66 -2.03
CA ILE A 27 -4.99 2.59 -3.00
C ILE A 27 -6.07 3.32 -3.81
N LYS A 28 -7.14 2.63 -4.19
CA LYS A 28 -8.29 3.25 -4.89
C LYS A 28 -8.97 4.28 -4.00
N GLU A 29 -9.19 3.97 -2.72
CA GLU A 29 -9.78 4.89 -1.75
C GLU A 29 -8.92 6.15 -1.58
N PHE A 30 -7.59 6.00 -1.41
CA PHE A 30 -6.69 7.16 -1.34
C PHE A 30 -6.78 8.07 -2.57
N ARG A 31 -6.82 7.47 -3.77
CA ARG A 31 -6.97 8.22 -5.02
C ARG A 31 -8.31 8.95 -5.09
N ASN A 32 -9.39 8.29 -4.67
CA ASN A 32 -10.72 8.89 -4.63
C ASN A 32 -10.80 10.04 -3.62
N SER A 33 -10.03 9.98 -2.53
CA SER A 33 -9.89 11.07 -1.54
C SER A 33 -8.95 12.20 -1.99
N GLY A 34 -8.51 12.20 -3.26
CA GLY A 34 -7.68 13.26 -3.83
C GLY A 34 -6.18 13.13 -3.57
N PHE A 35 -5.72 11.98 -3.05
CA PHE A 35 -4.28 11.75 -2.87
C PHE A 35 -3.64 11.20 -4.14
N LYS A 36 -2.49 11.75 -4.52
CA LYS A 36 -1.50 11.06 -5.34
C LYS A 36 -0.81 10.01 -4.48
N VAL A 37 -0.71 8.79 -5.02
CA VAL A 37 -0.17 7.61 -4.32
C VAL A 37 1.09 7.14 -5.04
N LYS A 38 2.26 7.24 -4.40
CA LYS A 38 3.54 6.76 -4.95
C LYS A 38 4.09 5.63 -4.11
N LYS A 39 4.33 4.47 -4.71
CA LYS A 39 4.99 3.35 -4.04
C LYS A 39 6.48 3.66 -3.83
N ILE A 40 6.98 3.43 -2.62
CA ILE A 40 8.36 3.74 -2.23
C ILE A 40 9.21 2.48 -2.15
N LYS A 41 8.79 1.50 -1.34
CA LYS A 41 9.53 0.24 -1.17
C LYS A 41 8.58 -0.92 -0.89
N THR A 42 9.10 -2.13 -1.10
CA THR A 42 8.44 -3.40 -0.75
C THR A 42 9.41 -4.22 0.08
N TYR A 43 8.94 -4.80 1.17
CA TYR A 43 9.79 -5.58 2.07
C TYR A 43 9.01 -6.67 2.79
N ARG A 44 9.75 -7.60 3.37
CA ARG A 44 9.27 -8.57 4.36
C ARG A 44 9.97 -8.23 5.67
N LEU A 45 9.28 -8.46 6.78
CA LEU A 45 9.90 -8.32 8.10
C LEU A 45 10.81 -9.52 8.38
N ASP A 46 11.90 -9.29 9.10
CA ASP A 46 12.83 -10.35 9.46
C ASP A 46 12.14 -11.37 10.39
N GLY A 47 12.31 -12.66 10.07
CA GLY A 47 11.67 -13.78 10.78
C GLY A 47 10.75 -14.63 9.87
N PRO A 48 9.99 -15.59 10.43
CA PRO A 48 9.10 -16.47 9.67
C PRO A 48 7.84 -15.75 9.13
N ASN A 49 7.86 -14.41 9.05
CA ASN A 49 6.72 -13.65 8.56
C ASN A 49 6.59 -13.81 7.04
N THR A 50 5.44 -14.35 6.64
CA THR A 50 5.11 -14.58 5.23
C THR A 50 4.52 -13.35 4.55
N LEU A 51 4.15 -12.31 5.31
CA LEU A 51 3.53 -11.09 4.81
C LEU A 51 4.54 -10.20 4.07
N ILE A 52 4.08 -9.65 2.95
CA ILE A 52 4.80 -8.67 2.14
C ILE A 52 4.15 -7.32 2.34
N TYR A 53 4.95 -6.35 2.76
CA TYR A 53 4.53 -4.99 3.01
C TYR A 53 5.03 -4.07 1.91
N SER A 54 4.28 -3.02 1.61
CA SER A 54 4.74 -1.94 0.75
C SER A 54 4.43 -0.60 1.38
N ASP A 55 5.39 0.31 1.31
CA ASP A 55 5.21 1.69 1.76
C ASP A 55 4.82 2.58 0.58
N TYR A 56 3.87 3.47 0.82
CA TYR A 56 3.32 4.42 -0.13
C TYR A 56 3.41 5.83 0.45
N LEU A 57 3.90 6.76 -0.36
CA LEU A 57 3.85 8.17 -0.08
C LEU A 57 2.55 8.74 -0.65
N LEU A 58 1.77 9.37 0.22
CA LEU A 58 0.56 10.09 -0.10
C LEU A 58 0.86 11.59 -0.13
N SER A 59 0.51 12.23 -1.24
CA SER A 59 0.57 13.68 -1.39
C SER A 59 -0.76 14.19 -1.92
N LYS A 60 -1.35 15.17 -1.25
CA LYS A 60 -2.40 15.99 -1.85
C LYS A 60 -1.72 17.09 -2.65
N ASP A 61 -2.18 17.31 -3.88
CA ASP A 61 -1.92 18.61 -4.48
C ASP A 61 -2.78 19.60 -3.71
N GLU A 62 -2.14 20.48 -2.91
CA GLU A 62 -2.82 21.70 -2.50
C GLU A 62 -3.06 22.49 -3.79
N GLN A 63 -4.31 22.52 -4.24
CA GLN A 63 -4.72 23.53 -5.20
C GLN A 63 -4.53 24.88 -4.49
N LEU A 64 -3.42 25.56 -4.82
CA LEU A 64 -3.32 27.01 -4.72
C LEU A 64 -4.48 27.55 -5.56
N PHE A 65 -5.50 28.06 -4.86
CA PHE A 65 -6.62 28.81 -5.43
C PHE A 65 -6.11 30.03 -6.19
#